data_AF-A0A7K1GPX2-F1
#
_entry.id   AF-A0A7K1GPX2-F1
#
_cell.length_a   1.000
_cell.length_b   1.000
_cell.length_c   1.000
_cell.angle_alpha   90.00
_cell.angle_beta   90.00
_cell.angle_gamma   90.00
#
_symmetry.space_group_name_H-M   'P 1'
#
loop_
_entity.id
_entity.type
_entity.pdbx_description
1 polymer ?
#
loop_
_entity_poly.entity_id
_entity_poly.type
_entity_poly.pdbx_seq_one_letter_code
_entity_poly.pdbx_strand_id
1 'polypeptide(L)'
;MVITPLENIEDPQFEPAYLDNRVKSFLHYWLYLLETIKDQDNNLKFKELVHHDFSISKDSSNTANKMDALQSWINTIIPEKGEYTLCFENLTIQEKQDLSIEISFDLKRNDTCDNQSNLTITKQIWLLKNNTDHRFAQLKAVL
;
A
#
# COMPACT_ATOMS: atom_id res chain seq x y z
N MET A 1 -35.12 22.23 -16.88
CA MET A 1 -33.76 22.70 -16.57
C MET A 1 -32.86 22.15 -17.66
N VAL A 2 -32.23 23.02 -18.46
CA VAL A 2 -31.35 22.62 -19.57
C VAL A 2 -29.92 22.73 -19.06
N ILE A 3 -29.15 21.65 -19.17
CA ILE A 3 -27.74 21.63 -18.79
C ILE A 3 -26.95 22.00 -20.05
N THR A 4 -26.27 23.14 -20.03
CA THR A 4 -25.40 23.59 -21.13
C THR A 4 -23.94 23.36 -20.73
N PRO A 5 -23.12 22.68 -21.56
CA PRO A 5 -21.69 22.55 -21.30
C PRO A 5 -21.02 23.92 -21.26
N LEU A 6 -20.12 24.13 -20.30
CA LEU A 6 -19.33 25.37 -20.19
C LEU A 6 -18.22 25.44 -21.25
N GLU A 7 -17.73 24.28 -21.68
CA GLU A 7 -16.63 24.16 -22.64
C GLU A 7 -16.71 22.80 -23.34
N ASN A 8 -16.29 22.77 -24.60
CA ASN A 8 -16.14 21.53 -25.37
C ASN A 8 -14.66 21.37 -25.70
N ILE A 9 -14.04 20.30 -25.21
CA ILE A 9 -12.64 19.99 -25.52
C ILE A 9 -12.64 19.09 -26.75
N GLU A 10 -12.19 19.64 -27.88
CA GLU A 10 -11.96 18.85 -29.08
C GLU A 10 -10.72 17.97 -28.87
N ASP A 11 -10.89 16.66 -29.07
CA ASP A 11 -9.83 15.64 -29.00
C ASP A 11 -9.04 15.55 -27.68
N PRO A 12 -9.70 15.27 -26.54
CA PRO A 12 -9.04 15.11 -25.25
C PRO A 12 -8.02 13.97 -25.31
N GLN A 13 -6.76 14.28 -24.98
CA GLN A 13 -5.71 13.29 -24.83
C GLN A 13 -5.84 12.61 -23.47
N PHE A 14 -6.09 11.30 -23.46
CA PHE A 14 -6.17 10.51 -22.24
C PHE A 14 -4.87 9.76 -22.01
N GLU A 15 -4.23 10.02 -20.88
CA GLU A 15 -3.06 9.26 -20.45
C GLU A 15 -3.49 7.99 -19.69
N PRO A 16 -2.81 6.85 -19.92
CA PRO A 16 -3.02 5.65 -19.12
C PRO A 16 -2.66 5.90 -17.66
N ALA A 17 -3.67 6.10 -16.81
CA ALA A 17 -3.48 6.37 -15.38
C ALA A 17 -4.00 5.23 -14.47
N TYR A 18 -4.58 4.18 -15.06
CA TYR A 18 -5.23 3.11 -14.28
C TYR A 18 -4.26 2.45 -13.30
N LEU A 19 -3.09 2.04 -13.79
CA LEU A 19 -2.10 1.32 -12.99
C LEU A 19 -1.57 2.19 -11.84
N ASP A 20 -1.20 3.44 -12.14
CA ASP A 20 -0.79 4.43 -11.16
C ASP A 20 -1.83 4.66 -10.08
N ASN A 21 -3.08 4.92 -10.49
CA ASN A 21 -4.18 5.17 -9.56
C ASN A 21 -4.48 3.94 -8.72
N ARG A 22 -4.35 2.74 -9.29
CA ARG A 22 -4.54 1.46 -8.61
C ARG A 22 -3.52 1.26 -7.50
N VAL A 23 -2.24 1.49 -7.78
CA VAL A 23 -1.14 1.37 -6.81
C VAL A 23 -1.24 2.46 -5.74
N LYS A 24 -1.48 3.72 -6.12
CA LYS A 24 -1.62 4.83 -5.17
C LYS A 24 -2.80 4.61 -4.24
N SER A 25 -3.95 4.16 -4.75
CA SER A 25 -5.13 3.84 -3.93
C SER A 25 -4.82 2.74 -2.92
N PHE A 26 -4.10 1.69 -3.34
CA PHE A 26 -3.63 0.64 -2.45
C PHE A 26 -2.70 1.20 -1.36
N LEU A 27 -1.67 1.97 -1.73
CA LEU A 27 -0.69 2.52 -0.78
C LEU A 27 -1.33 3.48 0.23
N HIS A 28 -2.18 4.41 -0.22
CA HIS A 28 -2.85 5.34 0.68
C HIS A 28 -3.73 4.61 1.70
N TYR A 29 -4.48 3.61 1.25
CA TYR A 29 -5.32 2.84 2.17
C TYR A 29 -4.46 1.96 3.11
N TRP A 30 -3.37 1.38 2.61
CA TRP A 30 -2.40 0.65 3.44
C TRP A 30 -1.82 1.52 4.56
N LEU A 31 -1.34 2.72 4.22
CA LEU A 31 -0.80 3.66 5.21
C LEU A 31 -1.86 4.08 6.23
N TYR A 32 -3.08 4.37 5.78
CA TYR A 32 -4.20 4.67 6.67
C TYR A 32 -4.46 3.53 7.67
N LEU A 33 -4.45 2.28 7.22
CA LEU A 33 -4.64 1.13 8.11
C LEU A 33 -3.50 0.98 9.12
N LEU A 34 -2.25 1.31 8.73
CA LEU A 34 -1.11 1.30 9.65
C LEU A 34 -1.21 2.42 10.70
N GLU A 35 -1.62 3.63 10.32
CA GLU A 35 -1.77 4.77 11.25
C GLU A 35 -2.94 4.56 12.22
N THR A 36 -3.96 3.80 11.81
CA THR A 36 -5.17 3.54 12.59
C THR A 36 -5.21 2.13 13.20
N ILE A 37 -4.08 1.40 13.21
CA ILE A 37 -4.01 -0.02 13.60
C ILE A 37 -4.36 -0.30 15.06
N LYS A 38 -4.33 0.73 15.93
CA LYS A 38 -4.74 0.64 17.33
C LYS A 38 -6.24 0.34 17.51
N ASP A 39 -7.02 0.51 16.45
CA ASP A 39 -8.43 0.09 16.37
C ASP A 39 -8.51 -1.38 15.90
N GLN A 40 -9.08 -2.25 16.75
CA GLN A 40 -9.17 -3.70 16.50
C GLN A 40 -9.89 -4.04 15.19
N ASP A 41 -10.80 -3.17 14.72
CA ASP A 41 -11.54 -3.37 13.47
C ASP A 41 -10.65 -3.21 12.22
N ASN A 42 -9.56 -2.43 12.32
CA ASN A 42 -8.67 -2.18 11.18
C ASN A 42 -7.75 -3.38 10.88
N ASN A 43 -7.49 -4.25 11.86
CA ASN A 43 -6.76 -5.50 11.62
C ASN A 43 -7.49 -6.40 10.61
N LEU A 44 -8.82 -6.43 10.69
CA LEU A 44 -9.66 -7.20 9.75
C LEU A 44 -9.62 -6.61 8.33
N LYS A 45 -9.43 -5.29 8.18
CA LYS A 45 -9.43 -4.61 6.87
C LYS A 45 -8.17 -4.92 6.05
N PHE A 46 -7.06 -5.28 6.68
CA PHE A 46 -5.87 -5.75 5.96
C PHE A 46 -6.17 -7.01 5.12
N LYS A 47 -7.16 -7.81 5.48
CA LYS A 47 -7.55 -9.01 4.70
C LYS A 47 -7.97 -8.69 3.28
N GLU A 48 -8.54 -7.50 3.03
CA GLU A 48 -8.91 -7.07 1.68
C GLU A 48 -7.67 -6.74 0.82
N LEU A 49 -6.60 -6.31 1.47
CA LEU A 49 -5.36 -5.85 0.84
C LEU A 49 -4.32 -6.94 0.68
N VAL A 50 -4.54 -8.14 1.21
CA VAL A 50 -3.53 -9.21 1.26
C VAL A 50 -4.01 -10.37 0.39
N HIS A 51 -3.18 -10.78 -0.56
CA HIS A 51 -3.51 -11.91 -1.43
C HIS A 51 -3.53 -13.21 -0.62
N HIS A 52 -4.37 -14.17 -1.00
CA HIS A 52 -4.46 -15.44 -0.28
C HIS A 52 -3.11 -16.18 -0.26
N ASP A 53 -2.25 -15.98 -1.26
CA ASP A 53 -0.87 -16.51 -1.34
C ASP A 53 0.22 -15.54 -0.84
N PHE A 54 -0.10 -14.66 0.10
CA PHE A 54 0.87 -13.70 0.64
C PHE A 54 2.10 -14.38 1.29
N SER A 55 3.28 -13.82 1.04
CA SER A 55 4.54 -14.21 1.67
C SER A 55 5.46 -13.01 2.00
N ILE A 56 6.32 -13.16 3.00
CA ILE A 56 7.38 -12.20 3.36
C ILE A 56 8.72 -12.88 3.13
N SER A 57 9.56 -12.32 2.25
CA SER A 57 10.78 -12.93 1.71
C SER A 57 10.53 -14.26 0.98
N LYS A 58 11.37 -14.60 -0.01
CA LYS A 58 11.21 -15.84 -0.80
C LYS A 58 11.48 -17.12 0.00
N ASP A 59 12.08 -17.02 1.20
CA ASP A 59 12.54 -18.17 1.98
C ASP A 59 11.60 -18.62 3.12
N SER A 60 10.47 -17.94 3.34
CA SER A 60 9.52 -18.32 4.39
C SER A 60 8.61 -19.48 3.95
N SER A 61 9.21 -20.65 3.74
CA SER A 61 8.57 -21.93 3.41
C SER A 61 7.61 -22.49 4.48
N ASN A 62 7.32 -21.74 5.54
CA ASN A 62 6.40 -22.17 6.59
C ASN A 62 5.84 -20.98 7.37
N THR A 63 4.70 -20.43 6.95
CA THR A 63 3.88 -19.58 7.82
C THR A 63 2.47 -20.15 7.84
N ALA A 64 2.23 -21.01 8.83
CA ALA A 64 0.92 -21.59 9.12
C ALA A 64 -0.16 -20.51 9.42
N ASN A 65 0.22 -19.24 9.59
CA ASN A 65 -0.70 -18.12 9.66
C ASN A 65 -0.14 -16.85 8.98
N LYS A 66 -0.64 -16.54 7.78
CA LYS A 66 -0.22 -15.40 6.93
C LYS A 66 -0.51 -14.05 7.59
N MET A 67 -1.60 -13.96 8.35
CA MET A 67 -1.95 -12.74 9.07
C MET A 67 -1.02 -12.51 10.25
N ASP A 68 -0.57 -13.56 10.94
CA ASP A 68 0.44 -13.43 12.00
C ASP A 68 1.79 -12.99 11.42
N ALA A 69 2.15 -13.51 10.25
CA ALA A 69 3.36 -13.08 9.54
C ALA A 69 3.29 -11.61 9.13
N LEU A 70 2.15 -11.18 8.58
CA LEU A 70 1.90 -9.78 8.28
C LEU A 70 1.97 -8.92 9.55
N GLN A 71 1.29 -9.31 10.62
CA GLN A 71 1.30 -8.57 11.89
C GLN A 71 2.72 -8.44 12.45
N SER A 72 3.50 -9.52 12.38
CA SER A 72 4.90 -9.53 12.81
C SER A 72 5.73 -8.55 11.99
N TRP A 73 5.54 -8.51 10.67
CA TRP A 73 6.22 -7.55 9.79
C TRP A 73 5.77 -6.11 10.05
N ILE A 74 4.48 -5.86 10.25
CA ILE A 74 3.96 -4.53 10.61
C ILE A 74 4.62 -4.03 11.91
N ASN A 75 4.77 -4.90 12.91
CA ASN A 75 5.42 -4.55 14.18
C ASN A 75 6.90 -4.19 14.02
N THR A 76 7.55 -4.54 12.90
CA THR A 76 8.92 -4.07 12.60
C THR A 76 8.95 -2.65 12.03
N ILE A 77 7.84 -2.20 11.44
CA ILE A 77 7.69 -0.90 10.78
C ILE A 77 7.05 0.13 11.70
N ILE A 78 6.17 -0.30 12.59
CA ILE A 78 5.35 0.58 13.44
C ILE A 78 5.82 0.49 14.89
N PRO A 79 6.16 1.61 15.54
CA PRO A 79 6.53 1.60 16.94
C PRO A 79 5.32 1.24 17.83
N GLU A 80 5.57 0.51 18.93
CA GLU A 80 4.52 0.11 19.88
C GLU A 80 3.85 1.30 20.58
N LYS A 81 4.57 2.43 20.71
CA LYS A 81 4.15 3.64 21.43
C LYS A 81 4.58 4.89 20.69
N GLY A 82 3.91 6.00 20.99
CA GLY A 82 4.14 7.30 20.35
C GLY A 82 3.16 7.60 19.23
N GLU A 83 3.25 8.83 18.73
CA GLU A 83 2.56 9.30 17.53
C GLU A 83 3.54 9.24 16.36
N TYR A 84 3.05 8.82 15.20
CA TYR A 84 3.82 8.78 13.97
C TYR A 84 2.93 9.11 12.79
N THR A 85 3.54 9.60 11.72
CA THR A 85 2.90 9.77 10.41
C THR A 85 3.69 9.02 9.36
N LEU A 86 2.99 8.41 8.40
CA LEU A 86 3.58 7.67 7.30
C LEU A 86 3.33 8.37 5.97
N CYS A 87 4.34 8.43 5.12
CA CYS A 87 4.18 8.78 3.72
C CYS A 87 5.12 7.95 2.84
N PHE A 88 4.87 7.95 1.53
CA PHE A 88 5.75 7.29 0.58
C PHE A 88 6.27 8.28 -0.46
N GLU A 89 7.49 8.05 -0.93
CA GLU A 89 8.11 8.81 -2.02
C GLU A 89 8.87 7.87 -2.97
N ASN A 90 9.36 8.41 -4.08
CA ASN A 90 10.18 7.68 -5.05
C ASN A 90 9.50 6.39 -5.55
N LEU A 91 8.17 6.46 -5.77
CA LEU A 91 7.36 5.34 -6.24
C LEU A 91 7.69 5.02 -7.71
N THR A 92 8.17 3.81 -7.94
CA THR A 92 8.32 3.18 -9.24
C THR A 92 7.32 2.04 -9.36
N ILE A 93 6.65 1.95 -10.51
CA ILE A 93 5.64 0.93 -10.79
C ILE A 93 6.03 0.20 -12.07
N GLN A 94 6.06 -1.14 -12.01
CA GLN A 94 6.30 -1.99 -13.18
C GLN A 94 5.26 -3.09 -13.25
N GLU A 95 4.44 -3.08 -14.30
CA GLU A 95 3.57 -4.21 -14.63
C GLU A 95 4.39 -5.37 -15.21
N LYS A 96 4.09 -6.58 -14.75
CA LYS A 96 4.68 -7.83 -15.23
C LYS A 96 3.69 -8.54 -16.15
N GLN A 97 4.17 -9.48 -16.97
CA GLN A 97 3.37 -10.19 -17.97
C GLN A 97 2.19 -10.99 -17.40
N ASP A 98 2.22 -11.33 -16.10
CA ASP A 98 1.21 -12.13 -15.42
C ASP A 98 0.16 -11.29 -14.67
N LEU A 99 0.00 -10.00 -14.99
CA LEU A 99 -0.84 -9.04 -14.26
C LEU A 99 -0.40 -8.83 -12.80
N SER A 100 0.83 -9.21 -12.45
CA SER A 100 1.45 -8.78 -11.20
C SER A 100 2.07 -7.39 -11.38
N ILE A 101 2.12 -6.62 -10.31
CA ILE A 101 2.66 -5.27 -10.30
C ILE A 101 3.80 -5.26 -9.29
N GLU A 102 5.03 -5.02 -9.75
CA GLU A 102 6.14 -4.76 -8.86
C GLU A 102 6.20 -3.27 -8.57
N ILE A 103 6.27 -2.94 -7.28
CA ILE A 103 6.38 -1.57 -6.83
C ILE A 103 7.64 -1.42 -5.98
N SER A 104 8.29 -0.27 -6.12
CA SER A 104 9.44 0.12 -5.33
C SER A 104 9.22 1.52 -4.82
N PHE A 105 9.36 1.76 -3.54
CA PHE A 105 9.12 3.08 -2.95
C PHE A 105 9.89 3.24 -1.64
N ASP A 106 10.03 4.48 -1.20
CA ASP A 106 10.65 4.80 0.08
C ASP A 106 9.53 5.09 1.07
N LEU A 107 9.41 4.25 2.10
CA LEU A 107 8.50 4.48 3.21
C LEU A 107 9.17 5.44 4.19
N LYS A 108 8.55 6.60 4.39
CA LYS A 108 8.96 7.59 5.38
C LYS A 108 8.07 7.48 6.60
N ARG A 109 8.70 7.41 7.78
CA ARG A 109 8.03 7.47 9.08
C ARG A 109 8.61 8.65 9.85
N ASN A 110 7.73 9.55 10.26
CA ASN A 110 8.09 10.65 11.16
C ASN A 110 7.53 10.34 12.54
N ASP A 111 8.40 10.01 13.49
CA ASP A 111 8.04 9.70 14.86
C ASP A 111 8.08 10.99 15.69
N THR A 112 7.00 11.28 16.42
CA THR A 112 6.94 12.39 17.37
C THR A 112 6.91 11.82 18.80
N CYS A 113 8.01 11.98 19.53
CA CYS A 113 8.11 11.58 20.93
C CYS A 113 8.86 12.69 21.70
N ASP A 114 8.31 13.15 22.83
CA ASP A 114 8.94 14.14 23.72
C ASP A 114 9.48 15.40 23.01
N ASN A 115 8.69 15.97 22.08
CA ASN A 115 9.05 17.14 21.25
C ASN A 115 10.29 16.96 20.34
N GLN A 116 10.73 15.73 20.11
CA GLN A 116 11.75 15.39 19.12
C GLN A 116 11.12 14.64 17.95
N SER A 117 11.38 15.12 16.73
CA SER A 117 10.95 14.46 15.49
C SER A 117 12.10 13.61 14.94
N ASN A 118 11.86 12.31 14.75
CA ASN A 118 12.81 11.42 14.11
C ASN A 118 12.26 10.94 12.77
N LEU A 119 13.01 11.18 11.69
CA LEU A 119 12.68 10.70 10.35
C LEU A 119 13.40 9.38 10.07
N THR A 120 12.63 8.32 9.85
CA THR A 120 13.13 7.03 9.35
C THR A 120 12.69 6.86 7.91
N ILE A 121 13.61 6.43 7.04
CA ILE A 121 13.33 6.12 5.64
C ILE A 121 13.73 4.67 5.39
N THR A 122 12.82 3.87 4.83
CA THR A 122 13.07 2.46 4.52
C THR A 122 12.66 2.14 3.09
N LYS A 123 13.56 1.53 2.33
CA LYS A 123 13.25 1.07 0.97
C LYS A 123 12.31 -0.13 1.02
N GLN A 124 11.23 -0.09 0.26
CA GLN A 124 10.25 -1.16 0.14
C GLN A 124 10.22 -1.65 -1.30
N ILE A 125 10.16 -2.97 -1.49
CA ILE A 125 9.95 -3.60 -2.79
C ILE A 125 8.86 -4.65 -2.62
N TRP A 126 7.70 -4.42 -3.24
CA TRP A 126 6.54 -5.30 -3.09
C TRP A 126 6.07 -5.83 -4.43
N LEU A 127 5.49 -7.03 -4.39
CA LEU A 127 4.75 -7.61 -5.49
C LEU A 127 3.27 -7.57 -5.16
N LEU A 128 2.49 -6.87 -5.97
CA LEU A 128 1.03 -6.84 -5.91
C LEU A 128 0.43 -7.73 -6.99
N LYS A 129 -0.76 -8.27 -6.74
CA LYS A 129 -1.59 -8.89 -7.75
C LYS A 129 -2.68 -7.92 -8.18
N ASN A 130 -2.76 -7.65 -9.48
CA ASN A 130 -3.85 -6.90 -10.06
C ASN A 130 -5.03 -7.86 -10.31
N ASN A 131 -6.09 -7.73 -9.51
CA ASN A 131 -7.40 -8.30 -9.81
C ASN A 131 -8.41 -7.15 -9.89
N THR A 132 -9.04 -6.98 -11.06
CA THR A 132 -10.04 -5.93 -11.31
C THR A 132 -11.36 -6.18 -10.59
N ASP A 133 -11.62 -7.41 -10.16
CA ASP A 133 -12.82 -7.77 -9.41
C ASP A 133 -12.74 -7.35 -7.93
N HIS A 134 -11.52 -7.07 -7.45
CA HIS A 134 -11.29 -6.61 -6.09
C HIS A 134 -11.30 -5.08 -6.01
N ARG A 135 -11.65 -4.54 -4.84
CA ARG A 135 -11.61 -3.08 -4.62
C ARG A 135 -10.21 -2.49 -4.72
N PHE A 136 -9.20 -3.23 -4.30
CA PHE A 136 -7.79 -2.83 -4.33
C PHE A 136 -6.93 -3.90 -5.02
N ALA A 137 -5.74 -3.50 -5.48
CA ALA A 137 -4.68 -4.48 -5.71
C ALA A 137 -4.36 -5.18 -4.37
N GLN A 138 -3.81 -6.38 -4.43
CA GLN A 138 -3.51 -7.16 -3.24
C GLN A 138 -2.04 -7.45 -3.11
N LEU A 139 -1.48 -7.25 -1.92
CA LEU A 139 -0.10 -7.58 -1.59
C LEU A 139 0.09 -9.10 -1.67
N LYS A 140 0.94 -9.53 -2.61
CA LYS A 140 1.31 -10.93 -2.80
C LYS A 140 2.66 -11.24 -2.15
N ALA A 141 3.63 -10.32 -2.21
CA ALA A 141 4.89 -10.52 -1.51
C ALA A 141 5.55 -9.21 -1.10
N VAL A 142 6.25 -9.25 0.03
CA VAL A 142 7.31 -8.30 0.38
C VAL A 142 8.64 -8.95 0.02
N LEU A 143 9.43 -8.31 -0.85
CA LEU A 143 10.65 -8.86 -1.45
C LEU A 143 11.92 -8.47 -0.68
#